data_AF-A0AAD8XX07-F1
#
_entry.id   AF-A0AAD8XX07-F1
#
_cell.length_a   1.000
_cell.length_b   1.000
_cell.length_c   1.000
_cell.angle_alpha   90.00
_cell.angle_beta   90.00
_cell.angle_gamma   90.00
#
_symmetry.space_group_name_H-M   'P 1'
#
loop_
_entity.id
_entity.type
_entity.pdbx_description
1 polymer ?
#
loop_
_entity_poly.entity_id
_entity_poly.type
_entity_poly.pdbx_seq_one_letter_code
_entity_poly.pdbx_strand_id
1 'polypeptide(L)'
;MKTKSAPQKRSSFTAIDIHLSRSDSSSNASSSSSLDELDKTKKRANDTFDAKAYLDNRVMSPLQEACNAITMIPQMVFSAYYVLSGSWAKGATEMAYYASNPIIQQQSNWLTHFLGDEYRWAENLGCIDHPMFPRLTALPPPAVMIIAMTGIVHPIFSILFHWYCMRLEPSKRIPHWSRRLDHAFIHFASACASYGTTGRIDYFLLNVAFNLDSAVKHFETKICPKRNVRRVGISILMYILPVLHTGITFSSANSY
;
A
#
# COMPACT_ATOMS: atom_id res chain seq x y z
N MET A 1 -17.51 -34.53 46.71
CA MET A 1 -18.05 -34.00 45.44
C MET A 1 -16.93 -33.96 44.41
N LYS A 2 -16.99 -34.76 43.34
CA LYS A 2 -16.01 -34.78 42.24
C LYS A 2 -16.50 -33.84 41.14
N THR A 3 -15.84 -32.69 40.97
CA THR A 3 -16.10 -31.77 39.85
C THR A 3 -15.55 -32.38 38.56
N LYS A 4 -16.44 -32.79 37.66
CA LYS A 4 -16.10 -33.19 36.28
C LYS A 4 -15.59 -31.94 35.54
N SER A 5 -14.31 -31.93 35.21
CA SER A 5 -13.75 -30.92 34.30
C SER A 5 -14.32 -31.14 32.90
N ALA A 6 -14.90 -30.08 32.33
CA ALA A 6 -15.40 -30.10 30.96
C ALA A 6 -14.24 -30.31 29.97
N PRO A 7 -14.44 -31.10 28.89
CA PRO A 7 -13.40 -31.33 27.90
C PRO A 7 -13.06 -30.01 27.21
N GLN A 8 -11.82 -29.57 27.40
CA GLN A 8 -11.24 -28.42 26.73
C GLN A 8 -11.23 -28.71 25.22
N LYS A 9 -12.15 -28.10 24.47
CA LYS A 9 -12.17 -28.12 23.00
C LYS A 9 -10.82 -27.56 22.52
N ARG A 10 -9.88 -28.43 22.19
CA ARG A 10 -8.70 -28.06 21.41
C ARG A 10 -9.22 -27.55 20.08
N SER A 11 -9.16 -26.23 19.86
CA SER A 11 -9.32 -25.68 18.52
C SER A 11 -8.20 -26.30 17.69
N SER A 12 -8.52 -27.25 16.81
CA SER A 12 -7.58 -27.73 15.81
C SER A 12 -7.24 -26.51 14.96
N PHE A 13 -6.10 -25.90 15.24
CA PHE A 13 -5.51 -24.92 14.36
C PHE A 13 -5.31 -25.66 13.05
N THR A 14 -6.10 -25.30 12.05
CA THR A 14 -6.01 -25.82 10.69
C THR A 14 -4.57 -25.62 10.28
N ALA A 15 -3.83 -26.72 10.10
CA ALA A 15 -2.54 -26.68 9.48
C ALA A 15 -2.72 -25.90 8.18
N ILE A 16 -2.03 -24.77 8.06
CA ILE A 16 -2.05 -23.99 6.83
C ILE A 16 -1.27 -24.85 5.83
N ASP A 17 -1.98 -25.72 5.12
CA ASP A 17 -1.44 -26.44 3.97
C ASP A 17 -1.13 -25.40 2.90
N ILE A 18 0.11 -24.90 2.93
CA ILE A 18 0.70 -24.13 1.85
C ILE A 18 1.02 -25.13 0.74
N HIS A 19 -0.02 -25.58 0.04
CA HIS A 19 0.13 -26.30 -1.22
C HIS A 19 0.78 -25.36 -2.23
N LEU A 20 2.11 -25.45 -2.37
CA LEU A 20 2.86 -24.89 -3.48
C LEU A 20 2.46 -25.69 -4.72
N SER A 21 1.51 -25.16 -5.50
CA SER A 21 1.13 -25.72 -6.80
C SER A 21 2.37 -25.78 -7.69
N ARG A 22 2.88 -26.99 -7.91
CA ARG A 22 3.98 -27.30 -8.82
C ARG A 22 3.40 -27.24 -10.24
N SER A 23 3.77 -26.20 -10.98
CA SER A 23 3.42 -26.07 -12.39
C SER A 23 4.37 -26.96 -13.20
N ASP A 24 3.91 -28.15 -13.55
CA ASP A 24 4.63 -29.10 -14.39
C ASP A 24 4.60 -28.60 -15.84
N SER A 25 5.65 -27.89 -16.25
CA SER A 25 5.90 -27.56 -17.65
C SER A 25 6.53 -28.75 -18.36
N SER A 26 5.74 -29.45 -19.16
CA SER A 26 6.19 -30.53 -20.05
C SER A 26 6.90 -29.95 -21.27
N SER A 27 8.23 -30.08 -21.33
CA SER A 27 8.99 -29.86 -22.57
C SER A 27 9.72 -31.15 -22.96
N ASN A 28 9.27 -31.74 -24.07
CA ASN A 28 9.97 -32.78 -24.81
C ASN A 28 11.27 -32.19 -25.40
N ALA A 29 12.43 -32.81 -25.16
CA ALA A 29 13.44 -33.07 -26.19
C ALA A 29 14.72 -33.76 -25.65
N SER A 30 15.07 -34.84 -26.35
CA SER A 30 16.40 -35.40 -26.68
C SER A 30 17.40 -35.75 -25.57
N SER A 31 17.36 -37.05 -25.29
CA SER A 31 18.35 -37.97 -24.73
C SER A 31 19.80 -37.81 -25.23
N SER A 32 20.76 -37.65 -24.30
CA SER A 32 21.89 -38.61 -24.12
C SER A 32 22.91 -38.18 -23.03
N SER A 33 22.46 -37.79 -21.83
CA SER A 33 23.33 -37.65 -20.64
C SER A 33 22.60 -38.03 -19.32
N SER A 34 21.64 -38.94 -19.41
CA SER A 34 20.38 -38.92 -18.65
C SER A 34 20.33 -39.70 -17.32
N LEU A 35 21.45 -40.21 -16.77
CA LEU A 35 21.38 -40.98 -15.52
C LEU A 35 21.81 -40.17 -14.28
N ASP A 36 22.82 -39.29 -14.38
CA ASP A 36 23.25 -38.47 -13.24
C ASP A 36 22.36 -37.24 -12.99
N GLU A 37 21.65 -36.75 -14.00
CA GLU A 37 20.70 -35.64 -13.83
C GLU A 37 19.38 -36.09 -13.19
N LEU A 38 18.96 -37.33 -13.44
CA LEU A 38 17.70 -37.90 -12.95
C LEU A 38 17.72 -38.11 -11.44
N ASP A 39 18.90 -38.43 -10.89
CA ASP A 39 19.08 -38.60 -9.44
C ASP A 39 19.13 -37.23 -8.73
N LYS A 40 19.72 -36.20 -9.36
CA LYS A 40 19.67 -34.81 -8.85
C LYS A 40 18.26 -34.20 -8.92
N THR A 41 17.46 -34.53 -9.94
CA THR A 41 16.06 -34.06 -10.03
C THR A 41 15.14 -34.78 -9.05
N LYS A 42 15.33 -36.09 -8.82
CA LYS A 42 14.59 -36.83 -7.77
C LYS A 42 14.94 -36.32 -6.37
N LYS A 43 16.21 -36.03 -6.09
CA LYS A 43 16.63 -35.55 -4.77
C LYS A 43 16.08 -34.15 -4.46
N ARG A 44 15.85 -33.29 -5.46
CA ARG A 44 15.16 -32.00 -5.30
C ARG A 44 13.64 -32.12 -5.11
N ALA A 45 13.02 -33.24 -5.47
CA ALA A 45 11.57 -33.40 -5.39
C ALA A 45 11.05 -33.71 -3.98
N ASN A 46 11.92 -34.17 -3.08
CA ASN A 46 11.56 -34.57 -1.70
C ASN A 46 11.98 -33.55 -0.63
N ASP A 47 12.53 -32.39 -1.00
CA ASP A 47 12.81 -31.34 -0.04
C ASP A 47 11.48 -30.63 0.28
N THR A 48 10.76 -31.15 1.27
CA THR A 48 9.53 -30.56 1.75
C THR A 48 9.84 -29.15 2.22
N PHE A 49 9.32 -28.15 1.51
CA PHE A 49 9.52 -26.74 1.87
C PHE A 49 9.00 -26.51 3.30
N ASP A 50 9.93 -26.36 4.25
CA ASP A 50 9.60 -26.03 5.62
C ASP A 50 9.21 -24.55 5.70
N ALA A 51 7.91 -24.31 5.53
CA ALA A 51 7.35 -22.98 5.63
C ALA A 51 7.64 -22.33 6.99
N LYS A 52 7.69 -23.11 8.08
CA LYS A 52 7.95 -22.57 9.41
C LYS A 52 9.39 -22.09 9.51
N ALA A 53 10.37 -22.91 9.13
CA ALA A 53 11.78 -22.49 9.09
C ALA A 53 11.99 -21.29 8.16
N TYR A 54 11.35 -21.28 6.99
CA TYR A 54 11.41 -20.14 6.06
C TYR A 54 10.89 -18.84 6.69
N LEU A 55 9.82 -18.92 7.46
CA LEU A 55 9.21 -17.77 8.12
C LEU A 55 10.01 -17.32 9.34
N ASP A 56 10.46 -18.27 10.17
CA ASP A 56 11.30 -18.01 11.33
C ASP A 56 12.62 -17.30 10.93
N ASN A 57 13.20 -17.67 9.78
CA ASN A 57 14.39 -17.02 9.21
C ASN A 57 14.14 -15.58 8.71
N ARG A 58 12.88 -15.13 8.58
CA ARG A 58 12.52 -13.80 8.07
C ARG A 58 11.85 -12.92 9.13
N VAL A 59 11.85 -13.37 10.38
CA VAL A 59 11.21 -12.65 11.46
C VAL A 59 12.15 -11.59 12.01
N MET A 60 11.62 -10.39 12.18
CA MET A 60 12.34 -9.28 12.80
C MET A 60 12.40 -9.47 14.32
N SER A 61 13.53 -9.07 14.91
CA SER A 61 13.67 -9.05 16.36
C SER A 61 12.68 -8.03 16.98
N PRO A 62 12.27 -8.19 18.25
CA PRO A 62 11.37 -7.23 18.88
C PRO A 62 11.90 -5.79 18.84
N LEU A 63 13.23 -5.61 18.93
CA LEU A 63 13.85 -4.29 18.81
C LEU A 63 13.72 -3.72 17.38
N GLN A 64 13.89 -4.54 16.35
CA GLN A 64 13.67 -4.10 14.96
C GLN A 64 12.21 -3.70 14.72
N GLU A 65 11.25 -4.48 15.24
CA GLU A 65 9.82 -4.16 15.16
C GLU A 65 9.52 -2.83 15.88
N ALA A 66 10.11 -2.59 17.06
CA ALA A 66 9.98 -1.33 17.79
C ALA A 66 10.51 -0.13 16.99
N CYS A 67 11.71 -0.28 16.40
CA CYS A 67 12.31 0.75 15.57
C CYS A 67 11.45 1.05 14.35
N ASN A 68 10.94 0.02 13.65
CA ASN A 68 10.04 0.21 12.51
C ASN A 68 8.78 1.00 12.89
N ALA A 69 8.17 0.70 14.04
CA ALA A 69 7.04 1.47 14.54
C ALA A 69 7.39 2.95 14.77
N ILE A 70 8.52 3.22 15.44
CA ILE A 70 8.96 4.60 15.75
C ILE A 70 9.25 5.38 14.46
N THR A 71 9.86 4.75 13.45
CA THR A 71 10.19 5.42 12.18
C THR A 71 8.98 5.89 11.37
N MET A 72 7.78 5.45 11.70
CA MET A 72 6.54 5.91 11.05
C MET A 72 6.03 7.25 11.61
N ILE A 73 6.43 7.63 12.83
CA ILE A 73 5.95 8.85 13.52
C ILE A 73 6.34 10.14 12.77
N PRO A 74 7.60 10.33 12.30
CA PRO A 74 7.98 11.56 11.61
C PRO A 74 7.12 11.87 10.38
N GLN A 75 6.75 10.85 9.59
CA GLN A 75 5.88 11.04 8.43
C GLN A 75 4.49 11.55 8.84
N MET A 76 3.90 10.96 9.88
CA MET A 76 2.59 11.37 10.39
C MET A 76 2.61 12.81 10.92
N VAL A 77 3.63 13.16 11.70
CA VAL A 77 3.82 14.53 12.22
C VAL A 77 4.03 15.51 11.07
N PHE A 78 4.85 15.15 10.08
CA PHE A 78 5.09 15.98 8.90
C PHE A 78 3.82 16.19 8.08
N SER A 79 3.03 15.16 7.81
CA SER A 79 1.78 15.28 7.06
C SER A 79 0.75 16.15 7.79
N ALA A 80 0.60 15.99 9.11
CA ALA A 80 -0.26 16.84 9.91
C ALA A 80 0.23 18.30 9.91
N TYR A 81 1.53 18.52 10.15
CA TYR A 81 2.14 19.84 10.11
C TYR A 81 1.97 20.51 8.74
N TYR A 82 2.19 19.79 7.64
CA TYR A 82 2.11 20.33 6.29
C TYR A 82 0.70 20.84 5.97
N VAL A 83 -0.34 20.10 6.36
CA VAL A 83 -1.74 20.51 6.23
C VAL A 83 -2.05 21.72 7.12
N LEU A 84 -1.73 21.62 8.42
CA LEU A 84 -2.09 22.64 9.42
C LEU A 84 -1.33 23.96 9.26
N SER A 85 -0.09 23.91 8.79
CA SER A 85 0.74 25.12 8.57
C SER A 85 0.34 25.90 7.31
N GLY A 86 -0.53 25.35 6.46
CA GLY A 86 -0.84 25.97 5.17
C GLY A 86 0.32 25.96 4.19
N SER A 87 1.39 25.19 4.44
CA SER A 87 2.58 25.17 3.59
C SER A 87 2.29 24.74 2.15
N TRP A 88 1.20 23.99 1.95
CA TRP A 88 0.67 23.63 0.63
C TRP A 88 0.22 24.84 -0.21
N ALA A 89 -0.20 25.94 0.41
CA ALA A 89 -0.69 27.11 -0.32
C ALA A 89 0.43 27.81 -1.10
N LYS A 90 1.68 27.78 -0.59
CA LYS A 90 2.85 28.39 -1.27
C LYS A 90 3.16 27.71 -2.61
N GLY A 91 3.04 26.39 -2.67
CA GLY A 91 3.23 25.62 -3.91
C GLY A 91 1.98 25.62 -4.80
N ALA A 92 0.78 25.77 -4.22
CA ALA A 92 -0.46 25.83 -4.99
C ALA A 92 -0.53 27.05 -5.90
N THR A 93 0.03 28.21 -5.50
CA THR A 93 0.12 29.38 -6.38
C THR A 93 1.00 29.14 -7.62
N GLU A 94 2.07 28.37 -7.48
CA GLU A 94 2.93 27.98 -8.60
C GLU A 94 2.24 26.93 -9.48
N MET A 95 1.60 25.92 -8.88
CA MET A 95 0.84 24.92 -9.65
C MET A 95 -0.38 25.50 -10.35
N ALA A 96 -1.10 26.46 -9.76
CA ALA A 96 -2.21 27.14 -10.41
C ALA A 96 -1.74 27.94 -11.65
N TYR A 97 -0.52 28.51 -11.60
CA TYR A 97 0.11 29.14 -12.75
C TYR A 97 0.45 28.14 -13.86
N TYR A 98 0.85 26.90 -13.54
CA TYR A 98 1.05 25.85 -14.54
C TYR A 98 -0.27 25.24 -15.05
N ALA A 99 -1.29 25.14 -14.20
CA ALA A 99 -2.61 24.61 -14.56
C ALA A 99 -3.42 25.56 -15.45
N SER A 100 -3.12 26.87 -15.42
CA SER A 100 -3.69 27.85 -16.35
C SER A 100 -3.09 27.77 -17.77
N ASN A 101 -2.13 26.87 -17.99
CA ASN A 101 -1.55 26.64 -19.30
C ASN A 101 -2.57 25.87 -20.18
N PRO A 102 -3.07 26.46 -21.28
CA PRO A 102 -4.22 25.95 -22.05
C PRO A 102 -3.99 24.56 -22.65
N ILE A 103 -2.73 24.13 -22.80
CA ILE A 103 -2.36 22.80 -23.28
C ILE A 103 -2.76 21.70 -22.28
N ILE A 104 -2.71 21.98 -20.98
CA ILE A 104 -3.10 21.03 -19.92
C ILE A 104 -4.63 20.99 -19.74
N GLN A 105 -5.29 22.12 -19.99
CA GLN A 105 -6.75 22.25 -19.86
C GLN A 105 -7.53 21.40 -20.88
N GLN A 106 -6.93 21.08 -22.03
CA GLN A 106 -7.60 20.30 -23.09
C GLN A 106 -7.81 18.81 -22.73
N GLN A 107 -7.28 18.36 -21.58
CA GLN A 107 -7.44 16.99 -21.08
C GLN A 107 -8.53 16.84 -20.00
N SER A 108 -9.44 17.81 -19.86
CA SER A 108 -10.60 17.69 -18.96
C SER A 108 -11.55 16.59 -19.47
N ASN A 109 -11.43 15.39 -18.91
CA ASN A 109 -12.33 14.28 -19.18
C ASN A 109 -13.77 14.61 -18.76
N TRP A 110 -14.76 13.99 -19.40
CA TRP A 110 -16.19 14.15 -19.07
C TRP A 110 -16.51 13.96 -17.57
N LEU A 111 -15.72 13.15 -16.88
CA LEU A 111 -15.82 12.89 -15.44
C LEU A 111 -15.55 14.12 -14.58
N THR A 112 -14.56 14.95 -14.95
CA THR A 112 -14.27 16.21 -14.26
C THR A 112 -15.40 17.22 -14.46
N HIS A 113 -16.05 17.21 -15.62
CA HIS A 113 -17.23 18.02 -15.87
C HIS A 113 -18.46 17.54 -15.08
N PHE A 114 -18.60 16.22 -14.86
CA PHE A 114 -19.71 15.65 -14.10
C PHE A 114 -19.56 15.84 -12.59
N LEU A 115 -18.36 15.67 -12.05
CA LEU A 115 -18.07 15.79 -10.62
C LEU A 115 -17.88 17.25 -10.16
N GLY A 116 -17.87 18.19 -11.12
CA GLY A 116 -17.68 19.61 -10.87
C GLY A 116 -16.20 20.00 -10.85
N ASP A 117 -15.96 21.27 -11.15
CA ASP A 117 -14.63 21.86 -11.03
C ASP A 117 -14.23 21.89 -9.55
N GLU A 118 -13.34 20.97 -9.16
CA GLU A 118 -12.83 20.85 -7.78
C GLU A 118 -12.31 22.18 -7.25
N TYR A 119 -11.76 23.02 -8.14
CA TYR A 119 -11.28 24.35 -7.80
C TYR A 119 -12.43 25.26 -7.35
N ARG A 120 -13.55 25.28 -8.10
CA ARG A 120 -14.74 26.06 -7.73
C ARG A 120 -15.36 25.55 -6.43
N TRP A 121 -15.32 24.24 -6.17
CA TRP A 121 -15.79 23.70 -4.89
C TRP A 121 -14.95 24.23 -3.72
N ALA A 122 -13.62 24.25 -3.86
CA ALA A 122 -12.72 24.82 -2.87
C ALA A 122 -12.92 26.34 -2.70
N GLU A 123 -13.12 27.09 -3.80
CA GLU A 123 -13.43 28.53 -3.75
C GLU A 123 -14.74 28.83 -3.01
N ASN A 124 -15.77 27.99 -3.23
CA ASN A 124 -17.08 28.16 -2.59
C ASN A 124 -17.06 27.96 -1.07
N LEU A 125 -16.05 27.28 -0.53
CA LEU A 125 -15.89 27.08 0.92
C LEU A 125 -15.34 28.32 1.63
N GLY A 126 -14.90 29.33 0.88
CA GLY A 126 -14.44 30.61 1.41
C GLY A 126 -13.07 30.56 2.10
N CYS A 127 -12.67 31.70 2.64
CA CYS A 127 -11.48 31.83 3.48
C CYS A 127 -11.90 31.97 4.94
N ILE A 128 -11.19 31.29 5.84
CA ILE A 128 -11.24 31.56 7.28
C ILE A 128 -10.34 32.77 7.52
N ASP A 129 -10.95 33.89 7.93
CA ASP A 129 -10.21 35.08 8.32
C ASP A 129 -9.97 35.05 9.83
N HIS A 130 -8.84 34.46 10.26
CA HIS A 130 -8.43 34.42 11.66
C HIS A 130 -7.11 35.20 11.84
N PRO A 131 -6.92 36.00 12.91
CA PRO A 131 -5.71 36.81 13.11
C PRO A 131 -4.40 36.00 13.10
N MET A 132 -4.47 34.74 13.55
CA MET A 132 -3.33 33.81 13.55
C MET A 132 -3.09 33.17 12.17
N PHE A 133 -4.08 33.18 11.27
CA PHE A 133 -4.06 32.55 9.95
C PHE A 133 -4.84 33.40 8.92
N PRO A 134 -4.35 34.59 8.54
CA PRO A 134 -5.05 35.45 7.59
C PRO A 134 -5.14 34.78 6.22
N ARG A 135 -6.34 34.80 5.61
CA ARG A 135 -6.62 34.21 4.28
C ARG A 135 -6.33 32.71 4.19
N LEU A 136 -6.51 31.96 5.28
CA LEU A 136 -6.46 30.50 5.19
C LEU A 136 -7.69 30.04 4.41
N THR A 137 -7.48 29.51 3.21
CA THR A 137 -8.53 28.77 2.49
C THR A 137 -9.11 27.72 3.44
N ALA A 138 -10.43 27.67 3.56
CA ALA A 138 -11.07 26.91 4.62
C ALA A 138 -10.69 25.43 4.62
N LEU A 139 -10.32 24.88 3.46
CA LEU A 139 -9.84 23.51 3.26
C LEU A 139 -8.70 23.45 2.23
N PRO A 140 -7.68 22.58 2.43
CA PRO A 140 -6.71 22.26 1.39
C PRO A 140 -7.36 21.60 0.17
N PRO A 141 -6.74 21.69 -1.02
CA PRO A 141 -7.19 20.98 -2.20
C PRO A 141 -7.40 19.49 -1.90
N PRO A 142 -8.41 18.84 -2.49
CA PRO A 142 -8.70 17.43 -2.24
C PRO A 142 -7.47 16.52 -2.39
N ALA A 143 -6.61 16.75 -3.40
CA ALA A 143 -5.38 16.00 -3.59
C ALA A 143 -4.42 16.11 -2.39
N VAL A 144 -4.26 17.31 -1.82
CA VAL A 144 -3.41 17.55 -0.62
C VAL A 144 -3.99 16.81 0.57
N MET A 145 -5.31 16.90 0.78
CA MET A 145 -5.99 16.19 1.86
C MET A 145 -5.84 14.68 1.74
N ILE A 146 -6.06 14.13 0.54
CA ILE A 146 -5.96 12.69 0.26
C ILE A 146 -4.53 12.18 0.47
N ILE A 147 -3.50 12.92 0.04
CA ILE A 147 -2.10 12.56 0.32
C ILE A 147 -1.80 12.63 1.82
N ALA A 148 -2.26 13.67 2.51
CA ALA A 148 -2.03 13.80 3.94
C ALA A 148 -2.71 12.67 4.72
N MET A 149 -3.91 12.25 4.30
CA MET A 149 -4.58 11.06 4.85
C MET A 149 -3.72 9.81 4.71
N THR A 150 -3.03 9.60 3.59
CA THR A 150 -2.06 8.49 3.45
C THR A 150 -0.98 8.55 4.52
N GLY A 151 -0.36 9.72 4.71
CA GLY A 151 0.73 9.92 5.66
C GLY A 151 0.31 9.84 7.12
N ILE A 152 -0.99 9.87 7.42
CA ILE A 152 -1.53 9.74 8.78
C ILE A 152 -2.08 8.34 9.02
N VAL A 153 -2.99 7.89 8.16
CA VAL A 153 -3.82 6.70 8.40
C VAL A 153 -3.01 5.42 8.31
N HIS A 154 -2.19 5.24 7.27
CA HIS A 154 -1.39 4.02 7.12
C HIS A 154 -0.38 3.82 8.27
N PRO A 155 0.42 4.84 8.66
CA PRO A 155 1.30 4.76 9.82
C PRO A 155 0.64 4.30 11.12
N ILE A 156 -0.61 4.70 11.41
CA ILE A 156 -1.33 4.26 12.61
C ILE A 156 -1.47 2.74 12.64
N PHE A 157 -1.91 2.14 11.53
CA PHE A 157 -2.08 0.69 11.45
C PHE A 157 -0.76 -0.07 11.39
N SER A 158 0.27 0.54 10.78
CA SER A 158 1.61 -0.04 10.74
C SER A 158 2.26 -0.06 12.13
N ILE A 159 2.17 1.04 12.88
CA ILE A 159 2.60 1.12 14.28
C ILE A 159 1.88 0.05 15.11
N LEU A 160 0.56 -0.07 14.96
CA LEU A 160 -0.24 -1.07 15.67
C LEU A 160 0.22 -2.50 15.34
N PHE A 161 0.48 -2.81 14.07
CA PHE A 161 0.99 -4.09 13.63
C PHE A 161 2.34 -4.42 14.26
N HIS A 162 3.34 -3.54 14.11
CA HIS A 162 4.67 -3.72 14.66
C HIS A 162 4.65 -3.82 16.19
N TRP A 163 3.78 -3.06 16.85
CA TRP A 163 3.59 -3.12 18.30
C TRP A 163 3.11 -4.49 18.78
N TYR A 164 2.16 -5.11 18.06
CA TYR A 164 1.74 -6.48 18.37
C TYR A 164 2.82 -7.51 18.04
N CYS A 165 3.58 -7.34 16.96
CA CYS A 165 4.66 -8.25 16.57
C CYS A 165 5.76 -8.38 17.62
N MET A 166 6.02 -7.33 18.41
CA MET A 166 6.96 -7.41 19.55
C MET A 166 6.55 -8.46 20.60
N ARG A 167 5.25 -8.74 20.73
CA ARG A 167 4.70 -9.62 21.77
C ARG A 167 4.26 -10.99 21.24
N LEU A 168 4.15 -11.13 19.92
CA LEU A 168 3.67 -12.35 19.28
C LEU A 168 4.83 -13.27 18.88
N GLU A 169 4.62 -14.57 19.11
CA GLU A 169 5.46 -15.61 18.54
C GLU A 169 5.51 -15.51 17.01
N PRO A 170 6.67 -15.73 16.37
CA PRO A 170 6.86 -15.67 14.92
C PRO A 170 5.75 -16.33 14.09
N SER A 171 5.38 -17.56 14.47
CA SER A 171 4.35 -18.37 13.80
C SER A 171 2.94 -17.73 13.82
N LYS A 172 2.65 -16.92 14.84
CA LYS A 172 1.35 -16.25 15.03
C LYS A 172 1.26 -14.91 14.30
N ARG A 173 2.38 -14.32 13.87
CA ARG A 173 2.41 -12.97 13.26
C ARG A 173 1.75 -12.91 11.87
N ILE A 174 1.88 -13.95 11.06
CA ILE A 174 1.36 -13.99 9.68
C ILE A 174 -0.17 -14.00 9.62
N PRO A 175 -0.87 -14.90 10.35
CA PRO A 175 -2.33 -14.89 10.32
C PRO A 175 -2.95 -13.75 11.12
N HIS A 176 -2.16 -13.03 11.94
CA HIS A 176 -2.65 -12.00 12.84
C HIS A 176 -3.41 -10.89 12.09
N TRP A 177 -4.55 -10.47 12.64
CA TRP A 177 -5.44 -9.49 12.02
C TRP A 177 -4.75 -8.14 11.76
N SER A 178 -3.88 -7.69 12.67
CA SER A 178 -3.20 -6.39 12.51
C SER A 178 -2.30 -6.36 11.29
N ARG A 179 -1.69 -7.49 10.92
CA ARG A 179 -0.89 -7.62 9.68
C ARG A 179 -1.75 -7.47 8.43
N ARG A 180 -2.92 -8.09 8.43
CA ARG A 180 -3.88 -7.99 7.32
C ARG A 180 -4.36 -6.56 7.15
N LEU A 181 -4.59 -5.88 8.27
CA LEU A 181 -4.99 -4.49 8.31
C LEU A 181 -3.88 -3.57 7.78
N ASP A 182 -2.65 -3.71 8.27
CA ASP A 182 -1.48 -2.97 7.77
C ASP A 182 -1.32 -3.12 6.25
N HIS A 183 -1.31 -4.36 5.74
CA HIS A 183 -1.26 -4.63 4.31
C HIS A 183 -2.45 -4.05 3.52
N ALA A 184 -3.66 -4.04 4.08
CA ALA A 184 -4.82 -3.40 3.45
C ALA A 184 -4.63 -1.88 3.38
N PHE A 185 -4.04 -1.27 4.41
CA PHE A 185 -3.75 0.15 4.44
C PHE A 185 -2.58 0.57 3.53
N ILE A 186 -1.68 -0.34 3.16
CA ILE A 186 -0.73 -0.12 2.06
C ILE A 186 -1.48 0.10 0.73
N HIS A 187 -2.52 -0.70 0.46
CA HIS A 187 -3.35 -0.54 -0.75
C HIS A 187 -4.17 0.76 -0.71
N PHE A 188 -4.74 1.10 0.45
CA PHE A 188 -5.39 2.40 0.67
C PHE A 188 -4.42 3.56 0.38
N ALA A 189 -3.23 3.53 0.99
CA ALA A 189 -2.17 4.51 0.80
C ALA A 189 -1.78 4.67 -0.68
N SER A 190 -1.63 3.55 -1.41
CA SER A 190 -1.34 3.54 -2.84
C SER A 190 -2.44 4.18 -3.67
N ALA A 191 -3.72 3.87 -3.38
CA ALA A 191 -4.85 4.48 -4.08
C ALA A 191 -4.86 6.00 -3.88
N CYS A 192 -4.73 6.46 -2.63
CA CYS A 192 -4.64 7.88 -2.31
C CYS A 192 -3.42 8.56 -2.95
N ALA A 193 -2.25 7.91 -2.92
CA ALA A 193 -1.05 8.41 -3.57
C ALA A 193 -1.22 8.55 -5.10
N SER A 194 -1.93 7.62 -5.76
CA SER A 194 -2.19 7.69 -7.20
C SER A 194 -3.00 8.93 -7.60
N TYR A 195 -3.94 9.37 -6.75
CA TYR A 195 -4.65 10.63 -6.98
C TYR A 195 -3.74 11.81 -6.71
N GLY A 196 -2.98 11.75 -5.62
CA GLY A 196 -2.00 12.77 -5.27
C GLY A 196 -0.96 13.05 -6.34
N THR A 197 -0.52 12.02 -7.08
CA THR A 197 0.50 12.14 -8.12
C THR A 197 -0.05 12.53 -9.49
N THR A 198 -1.34 12.31 -9.75
CA THR A 198 -1.94 12.54 -11.07
C THR A 198 -2.94 13.68 -11.12
N GLY A 199 -3.60 14.00 -10.00
CA GLY A 199 -4.77 14.88 -9.95
C GLY A 199 -5.98 14.37 -10.75
N ARG A 200 -5.93 13.13 -11.25
CA ARG A 200 -6.91 12.59 -12.20
C ARG A 200 -7.89 11.66 -11.51
N ILE A 201 -9.17 12.05 -11.48
CA ILE A 201 -10.23 11.26 -10.83
C ILE A 201 -10.43 9.90 -11.51
N ASP A 202 -10.41 9.84 -12.84
CA ASP A 202 -10.58 8.60 -13.59
C ASP A 202 -9.46 7.58 -13.26
N TYR A 203 -8.21 8.07 -13.20
CA TYR A 203 -7.06 7.27 -12.80
C TYR A 203 -7.16 6.82 -11.33
N PHE A 204 -7.61 7.72 -10.46
CA PHE A 204 -7.84 7.41 -9.05
C PHE A 204 -8.90 6.32 -8.86
N LEU A 205 -10.05 6.41 -9.54
CA LEU A 205 -11.12 5.41 -9.42
C LEU A 205 -10.67 4.03 -9.89
N LEU A 206 -9.90 3.96 -10.99
CA LEU A 206 -9.28 2.71 -11.44
C LEU A 206 -8.35 2.12 -10.37
N ASN A 207 -7.51 2.96 -9.76
CA ASN A 207 -6.62 2.56 -8.68
C ASN A 207 -7.38 2.13 -7.42
N VAL A 208 -8.44 2.83 -7.05
CA VAL A 208 -9.31 2.48 -5.92
C VAL A 208 -9.92 1.11 -6.14
N ALA A 209 -10.47 0.82 -7.33
CA ALA A 209 -11.05 -0.49 -7.63
C ALA A 209 -10.03 -1.62 -7.48
N PHE A 210 -8.83 -1.46 -8.06
CA PHE A 210 -7.75 -2.45 -7.96
C PHE A 210 -7.23 -2.65 -6.52
N ASN A 211 -6.99 -1.54 -5.81
CA ASN A 211 -6.45 -1.58 -4.45
C ASN A 211 -7.49 -2.07 -3.45
N LEU A 212 -8.78 -1.77 -3.64
CA LEU A 212 -9.86 -2.29 -2.81
C LEU A 212 -10.02 -3.80 -2.99
N ASP A 213 -10.03 -4.32 -4.22
CA ASP A 213 -10.01 -5.78 -4.44
C ASP A 213 -8.80 -6.41 -3.73
N SER A 214 -7.61 -5.80 -3.87
CA SER A 214 -6.39 -6.29 -3.22
C SER A 214 -6.43 -6.23 -1.69
N ALA A 215 -7.02 -5.18 -1.11
CA ALA A 215 -7.25 -5.05 0.32
C ALA A 215 -8.15 -6.17 0.84
N VAL A 216 -9.27 -6.43 0.16
CA VAL A 216 -10.21 -7.52 0.51
C VAL A 216 -9.51 -8.88 0.49
N LYS A 217 -8.59 -9.13 -0.46
CA LYS A 217 -7.83 -10.38 -0.53
C LYS A 217 -6.92 -10.64 0.66
N HIS A 218 -6.53 -9.64 1.44
CA HIS A 218 -5.76 -9.85 2.69
C HIS A 218 -6.63 -10.42 3.83
N PHE A 219 -7.96 -10.32 3.73
CA PHE A 219 -8.89 -10.86 4.72
C PHE A 219 -9.38 -12.27 4.40
N GLU A 220 -8.98 -12.86 3.27
CA GLU A 220 -9.28 -14.26 2.96
C GLU A 220 -8.69 -15.21 4.02
N THR A 221 -9.32 -16.38 4.19
CA THR A 221 -8.86 -17.40 5.14
C THR A 221 -7.50 -17.97 4.73
N LYS A 222 -7.28 -18.18 3.43
CA LYS A 222 -6.04 -18.68 2.86
C LYS A 222 -5.12 -17.54 2.41
N ILE A 223 -3.95 -17.45 3.04
CA ILE A 223 -2.92 -16.45 2.69
C ILE A 223 -2.02 -17.03 1.60
N CYS A 224 -1.91 -16.31 0.47
CA CYS A 224 -1.03 -16.67 -0.64
C CYS A 224 0.08 -15.60 -0.80
N PRO A 225 1.25 -15.75 -0.13
CA PRO A 225 2.27 -14.70 -0.07
C PRO A 225 2.72 -14.20 -1.44
N LYS A 226 2.97 -15.09 -2.40
CA LYS A 226 3.39 -14.74 -3.76
C LYS A 226 2.37 -13.85 -4.48
N ARG A 227 1.07 -14.15 -4.34
CA ARG A 227 -0.03 -13.37 -4.91
C ARG A 227 -0.10 -11.98 -4.28
N ASN A 228 0.05 -11.91 -2.97
CA ASN A 228 -0.02 -10.66 -2.22
C ASN A 228 1.17 -9.74 -2.56
N VAL A 229 2.39 -10.28 -2.63
CA VAL A 229 3.59 -9.53 -3.04
C VAL A 229 3.42 -8.96 -4.45
N ARG A 230 2.91 -9.75 -5.41
CA ARG A 230 2.64 -9.27 -6.77
C ARG A 230 1.62 -8.12 -6.79
N ARG A 231 0.55 -8.23 -6.00
CA ARG A 231 -0.50 -7.18 -5.90
C ARG A 231 0.04 -5.89 -5.31
N VAL A 232 0.84 -5.97 -4.25
CA VAL A 232 1.53 -4.80 -3.68
C VAL A 232 2.48 -4.18 -4.70
N GLY A 233 3.26 -4.99 -5.42
CA GLY A 233 4.15 -4.50 -6.48
C GLY A 233 3.40 -3.74 -7.59
N ILE A 234 2.27 -4.28 -8.07
CA ILE A 234 1.43 -3.60 -9.07
C ILE A 234 0.87 -2.29 -8.50
N SER A 235 0.36 -2.31 -7.27
CA SER A 235 -0.15 -1.15 -6.55
C SER A 235 0.91 -0.03 -6.41
N ILE A 236 2.16 -0.39 -6.17
CA ILE A 236 3.30 0.56 -6.13
C ILE A 236 3.59 1.12 -7.52
N LEU A 237 3.65 0.27 -8.54
CA LEU A 237 3.91 0.70 -9.91
C LEU A 237 2.85 1.70 -10.40
N MET A 238 1.58 1.51 -10.05
CA MET A 238 0.50 2.40 -10.48
C MET A 238 0.68 3.84 -9.96
N TYR A 239 1.15 4.09 -8.73
CA TYR A 239 1.37 5.48 -8.30
C TYR A 239 2.77 6.04 -8.67
N ILE A 240 3.77 5.18 -8.91
CA ILE A 240 5.12 5.61 -9.32
C ILE A 240 5.17 6.01 -10.80
N LEU A 241 4.50 5.27 -11.69
CA LEU A 241 4.55 5.52 -13.13
C LEU A 241 4.18 6.97 -13.51
N PRO A 242 3.11 7.58 -12.96
CA PRO A 242 2.81 8.97 -13.23
C PRO A 242 3.90 9.95 -12.76
N VAL A 243 4.54 9.68 -11.62
CA VAL A 243 5.65 10.51 -11.11
C VAL A 243 6.83 10.47 -12.08
N LEU A 244 7.19 9.27 -12.56
CA LEU A 244 8.26 9.11 -13.53
C LEU A 244 7.93 9.80 -14.86
N HIS A 245 6.70 9.63 -15.35
CA HIS A 245 6.25 10.27 -16.58
C HIS A 245 6.35 11.80 -16.48
N THR A 246 5.78 12.38 -15.42
CA THR A 246 5.79 13.84 -15.18
C THR A 246 7.22 14.36 -15.00
N GLY A 247 8.07 13.65 -14.24
CA GLY A 247 9.47 14.04 -14.05
C GLY A 247 10.29 14.08 -15.34
N ILE A 248 10.07 13.12 -16.25
CA ILE A 248 10.70 13.10 -17.57
C ILE A 248 10.25 14.32 -18.40
N THR A 249 8.95 14.60 -18.42
CA THR A 249 8.42 15.76 -19.16
C THR A 249 9.00 17.08 -18.67
N PHE A 250 9.11 17.28 -17.35
CA PHE A 250 9.73 18.49 -16.77
C PHE A 250 11.21 18.63 -17.13
N SER A 251 11.98 17.54 -17.11
CA SER A 251 13.39 17.58 -17.48
C SER A 251 13.58 17.96 -18.95
N SER A 252 12.71 17.50 -19.85
CA SER A 252 12.77 17.86 -21.27
C SER A 252 12.38 19.31 -21.53
N ALA A 253 11.41 19.86 -20.79
CA ALA A 253 10.97 21.24 -20.98
C ALA A 253 12.03 22.29 -20.56
N ASN A 254 12.85 22.00 -19.54
CA ASN A 254 13.90 22.91 -19.06
C ASN A 254 15.24 22.79 -19.83
N SER A 255 15.32 21.91 -20.83
CA SER A 255 16.53 21.70 -21.64
C SER A 255 16.58 22.58 -22.91
N TYR A 256 15.60 23.47 -23.09
CA TYR A 256 15.48 24.42 -24.22
C TYR A 256 15.52 25.86 -23.70
#